data_AF-A0A2E5FD10-F1
#
_entry.id   AF-A0A2E5FD10-F1
#
_cell.length_a   1.000
_cell.length_b   1.000
_cell.length_c   1.000
_cell.angle_alpha   90.00
_cell.angle_beta   90.00
_cell.angle_gamma   90.00
#
_symmetry.space_group_name_H-M   'P 1'
#
loop_
_entity.id
_entity.type
_entity.pdbx_description
1 polymer ?
#
loop_
_entity_poly.entity_id
_entity_poly.type
_entity_poly.pdbx_seq_one_letter_code
_entity_poly.pdbx_strand_id
1 'polypeptide(L)'
;MSNLTAVELQAKDRPFTQLAERILDGEYFMIRNCLPQLELLDTLTNASYQGILETVGKEKADEVMENGFDKIHQYITPEDIPRVTDAAYEFIEPKTLEFLKKFVSNIIGKTDRFYFERKANVRFHIPHDIAAPYLAKYQQFSHKRGDGKITPHRAHRDDWVDCPSNLINIWIAVGPVRKGNGLTLYPETYRSNLKNDGPYIASDENPGLATTFNMEPGDVILFHGSHVHGSEINVTDTTRHVISFRIALDKPIYSYGHHHHYAWSPLAGGIFDMFAEIPQNMAWSYVKYKIFQANRKLKGLIGIKPIKSRPKTQVDHTLKKPIPLSDLKPGVILPWSTSICVTREESGNILAFSRHCPHEGADLAYGVISDNQVKCPWHNLSINPSTGETACQSLNHLKTYPTEINNNEVTVIEN
;
A
#
# COMPACT_ATOMS: atom_id res chain seq x y z
N MET A 1 -24.24 -3.50 6.05
CA MET A 1 -22.84 -3.50 6.52
C MET A 1 -22.46 -2.05 6.66
N SER A 2 -22.12 -1.61 7.87
CA SER A 2 -21.84 -0.20 8.18
C SER A 2 -20.69 0.31 7.31
N ASN A 3 -20.84 1.50 6.73
CA ASN A 3 -19.75 2.27 6.12
C ASN A 3 -18.66 2.47 7.18
N LEU A 4 -17.66 1.58 7.20
CA LEU A 4 -16.50 1.70 8.07
C LEU A 4 -15.63 2.81 7.46
N THR A 5 -15.92 4.05 7.84
CA THR A 5 -15.04 5.21 7.63
C THR A 5 -14.01 5.25 8.75
N ALA A 6 -12.86 5.90 8.51
CA ALA A 6 -11.86 6.08 9.56
C ALA A 6 -12.49 6.78 10.76
N VAL A 7 -12.23 6.28 11.96
CA VAL A 7 -12.56 7.02 13.17
C VAL A 7 -11.53 8.13 13.31
N GLU A 8 -11.97 9.36 13.08
CA GLU A 8 -11.12 10.54 13.20
C GLU A 8 -11.03 10.98 14.67
N LEU A 9 -9.80 11.09 15.17
CA LEU A 9 -9.46 11.47 16.53
C LEU A 9 -8.52 12.68 16.52
N GLN A 10 -8.62 13.53 17.54
CA GLN A 10 -7.63 14.59 17.76
C GLN A 10 -6.67 14.15 18.86
N ALA A 11 -5.36 14.33 18.66
CA ALA A 11 -4.36 13.90 19.65
C ALA A 11 -4.51 14.59 21.02
N LYS A 12 -5.13 15.77 21.08
CA LYS A 12 -5.40 16.46 22.35
C LYS A 12 -6.44 15.75 23.24
N ASP A 13 -7.28 14.89 22.67
CA ASP A 13 -8.39 14.22 23.37
C ASP A 13 -7.95 12.90 24.05
N ARG A 14 -6.64 12.69 24.22
CA ARG A 14 -6.07 11.50 24.87
C ARG A 14 -6.34 11.47 26.38
N PRO A 15 -6.41 10.28 27.00
CA PRO A 15 -6.13 8.96 26.43
C PRO A 15 -7.31 8.38 25.64
N PHE A 16 -7.00 7.59 24.61
CA PHE A 16 -8.03 6.90 23.82
C PHE A 16 -8.45 5.59 24.49
N THR A 17 -9.75 5.37 24.60
CA THR A 17 -10.30 4.17 25.25
C THR A 17 -10.16 2.96 24.31
N GLN A 18 -9.52 1.89 24.80
CA GLN A 18 -9.41 0.58 24.13
C GLN A 18 -8.86 0.65 22.69
N LEU A 19 -8.00 1.64 22.38
CA LEU A 19 -7.56 1.88 21.00
C LEU A 19 -6.90 0.65 20.37
N ALA A 20 -6.00 -0.02 21.10
CA ALA A 20 -5.34 -1.24 20.64
C ALA A 20 -6.33 -2.36 20.27
N GLU A 21 -7.26 -2.68 21.18
CA GLU A 21 -8.26 -3.74 20.99
C GLU A 21 -9.15 -3.44 19.77
N ARG A 22 -9.63 -2.19 19.66
CA ARG A 22 -10.45 -1.74 18.53
C ARG A 22 -9.71 -1.84 17.19
N ILE A 23 -8.42 -1.50 17.16
CA ILE A 23 -7.59 -1.71 15.96
C ILE A 23 -7.54 -3.21 15.62
N LEU A 24 -7.26 -4.06 16.60
CA LEU A 24 -7.17 -5.52 16.42
C LEU A 24 -8.51 -6.17 16.01
N ASP A 25 -9.63 -5.52 16.30
CA ASP A 25 -10.99 -5.90 15.88
C ASP A 25 -11.38 -5.36 14.49
N GLY A 26 -10.52 -4.55 13.87
CA GLY A 26 -10.66 -4.11 12.48
C GLY A 26 -11.03 -2.64 12.32
N GLU A 27 -11.22 -1.88 13.39
CA GLU A 27 -11.30 -0.43 13.27
C GLU A 27 -9.95 0.15 12.82
N TYR A 28 -10.01 1.29 12.17
CA TYR A 28 -8.83 2.03 11.76
C TYR A 28 -9.05 3.52 12.06
N PHE A 29 -7.96 4.18 12.47
CA PHE A 29 -8.04 5.49 13.11
C PHE A 29 -7.16 6.48 12.38
N MET A 30 -7.70 7.68 12.14
CA MET A 30 -6.94 8.85 11.73
C MET A 30 -6.73 9.74 12.95
N ILE A 31 -5.50 9.86 13.43
CA ILE A 31 -5.17 10.74 14.56
C ILE A 31 -4.55 12.02 14.01
N ARG A 32 -5.31 13.11 14.08
CA ARG A 32 -4.88 14.43 13.63
C ARG A 32 -3.89 15.07 14.60
N ASN A 33 -2.92 15.80 14.04
CA ASN A 33 -1.93 16.56 14.79
C ASN A 33 -1.21 15.72 15.88
N CYS A 34 -0.90 14.47 15.55
CA CYS A 34 -0.42 13.49 16.54
C CYS A 34 1.03 13.74 16.94
N LEU A 35 1.93 13.82 15.97
CA LEU A 35 3.36 13.93 16.23
C LEU A 35 3.80 15.28 16.80
N PRO A 36 3.25 16.44 16.37
CA PRO A 36 3.58 17.72 17.00
C PRO A 36 3.18 17.75 18.47
N GLN A 37 2.02 17.19 18.82
CA GLN A 37 1.55 17.02 20.21
C GLN A 37 2.41 16.04 21.03
N LEU A 38 3.30 15.31 20.39
CA LEU A 38 4.26 14.42 21.01
C LEU A 38 5.70 14.91 20.88
N GLU A 39 5.94 16.06 20.24
CA GLU A 39 7.29 16.54 19.90
C GLU A 39 8.12 15.44 19.20
N LEU A 40 7.48 14.73 18.27
CA LEU A 40 8.08 13.60 17.55
C LEU A 40 8.26 13.86 16.06
N LEU A 41 7.63 14.90 15.51
CA LEU A 41 7.72 15.21 14.08
C LEU A 41 9.16 15.55 13.68
N ASP A 42 9.81 16.41 14.47
CA ASP A 42 11.19 16.85 14.25
C ASP A 42 12.19 15.70 14.22
N THR A 43 11.94 14.63 14.98
CA THR A 43 12.79 13.44 14.96
C THR A 43 12.84 12.81 13.57
N LEU A 44 11.70 12.76 12.88
CA LEU A 44 11.55 12.15 11.56
C LEU A 44 11.96 13.12 10.45
N THR A 45 11.52 14.37 10.50
CA THR A 45 11.87 15.38 9.49
C THR A 45 13.37 15.65 9.47
N ASN A 46 14.02 15.79 10.64
CA ASN A 46 15.46 15.98 10.71
C ASN A 46 16.24 14.76 10.21
N ALA A 47 15.78 13.54 10.51
CA ALA A 47 16.43 12.32 10.00
C ALA A 47 16.34 12.23 8.47
N SER A 48 15.18 12.54 7.89
CA SER A 48 15.02 12.64 6.44
C SER A 48 15.88 13.73 5.82
N TYR A 49 15.99 14.90 6.46
CA TYR A 49 16.87 15.98 6.02
C TYR A 49 18.34 15.55 6.03
N GLN A 50 18.82 14.85 7.06
CA GLN A 50 20.20 14.35 7.09
C GLN A 50 20.48 13.37 5.94
N GLY A 51 19.52 12.49 5.62
CA GLY A 51 19.63 11.59 4.46
C GLY A 51 19.73 12.34 3.13
N ILE A 52 18.98 13.44 2.98
CA ILE A 52 19.07 14.33 1.81
C ILE A 52 20.42 15.04 1.78
N LEU A 53 20.84 15.64 2.90
CA LEU A 53 22.09 16.37 3.06
C LEU A 53 23.30 15.51 2.65
N GLU A 54 23.38 14.28 3.15
CA GLU A 54 24.46 13.35 2.82
C GLU A 54 24.47 12.95 1.33
N THR A 55 23.29 12.85 0.71
CA THR A 55 23.18 12.34 -0.66
C THR A 55 23.41 13.40 -1.72
N VAL A 56 22.86 14.61 -1.53
CA VAL A 56 22.79 15.64 -2.57
C VAL A 56 23.35 17.01 -2.14
N GLY A 57 23.88 17.12 -0.92
CA GLY A 57 24.52 18.32 -0.40
C GLY A 57 23.57 19.32 0.28
N LYS A 58 24.17 20.30 0.96
CA LYS A 58 23.48 21.22 1.87
C LYS A 58 22.44 22.10 1.20
N GLU A 59 22.81 22.72 0.08
CA GLU A 59 21.94 23.65 -0.65
C GLU A 59 20.57 23.03 -0.96
N LYS A 60 20.56 21.84 -1.57
CA LYS A 60 19.32 21.12 -1.88
C LYS A 60 18.57 20.63 -0.64
N ALA A 61 19.28 20.24 0.41
CA ALA A 61 18.66 19.79 1.65
C ALA A 61 17.93 20.94 2.36
N ASP A 62 18.54 22.13 2.40
CA ASP A 62 17.93 23.33 2.95
C ASP A 62 16.67 23.71 2.17
N GLU A 63 16.75 23.73 0.83
CA GLU A 63 15.61 24.01 -0.05
C GLU A 63 14.42 23.09 0.22
N VAL A 64 14.66 21.78 0.39
CA VAL A 64 13.59 20.82 0.71
C VAL A 64 13.02 21.03 2.10
N MET A 65 13.86 21.35 3.10
CA MET A 65 13.39 21.61 4.46
C MET A 65 12.54 22.88 4.54
N GLU A 66 12.96 23.94 3.84
CA GLU A 66 12.25 25.22 3.82
C GLU A 66 10.93 25.15 3.04
N ASN A 67 10.93 24.48 1.88
CA ASN A 67 9.79 24.46 0.98
C ASN A 67 8.83 23.28 1.18
N GLY A 68 9.25 22.26 1.94
CA GLY A 68 8.47 21.07 2.25
C GLY A 68 8.87 19.82 1.46
N PHE A 69 8.78 18.66 2.12
CA PHE A 69 9.09 17.36 1.51
C PHE A 69 8.16 16.99 0.34
N ASP A 70 6.96 17.59 0.26
CA ASP A 70 6.05 17.44 -0.87
C ASP A 70 6.60 18.00 -2.19
N LYS A 71 7.59 18.89 -2.12
CA LYS A 71 8.25 19.47 -3.28
C LYS A 71 9.63 18.91 -3.55
N ILE A 72 10.04 17.84 -2.85
CA ILE A 72 11.39 17.27 -3.00
C ILE A 72 11.77 16.97 -4.45
N HIS A 73 10.81 16.55 -5.29
CA HIS A 73 11.01 16.26 -6.71
C HIS A 73 11.34 17.51 -7.57
N GLN A 74 11.17 18.72 -7.03
CA GLN A 74 11.53 19.98 -7.70
C GLN A 74 13.01 20.35 -7.48
N TYR A 75 13.62 19.84 -6.40
CA TYR A 75 14.99 20.16 -6.00
C TYR A 75 15.96 18.98 -6.19
N ILE A 76 15.44 17.76 -6.12
CA ILE A 76 16.20 16.51 -6.22
C ILE A 76 15.83 15.78 -7.51
N THR A 77 16.83 15.28 -8.23
CA THR A 77 16.57 14.54 -9.47
C THR A 77 15.90 13.19 -9.16
N PRO A 78 15.00 12.69 -10.03
CA PRO A 78 14.39 11.38 -9.83
C PRO A 78 15.42 10.24 -9.66
N GLU A 79 16.60 10.40 -10.25
CA GLU A 79 17.71 9.46 -10.14
C GLU A 79 18.33 9.34 -8.76
N ASP A 80 18.22 10.39 -7.95
CA ASP A 80 18.80 10.49 -6.62
C ASP A 80 17.84 10.00 -5.53
N ILE A 81 16.53 9.98 -5.80
CA ILE A 81 15.49 9.53 -4.86
C ILE A 81 15.79 8.16 -4.23
N PRO A 82 16.26 7.13 -4.97
CA PRO A 82 16.65 5.86 -4.35
C PRO A 82 17.79 6.00 -3.32
N ARG A 83 18.80 6.81 -3.61
CA ARG A 83 19.96 7.03 -2.71
C ARG A 83 19.55 7.84 -1.48
N VAL A 84 18.75 8.90 -1.68
CA VAL A 84 18.15 9.69 -0.60
C VAL A 84 17.32 8.80 0.32
N THR A 85 16.51 7.92 -0.27
CA THR A 85 15.68 6.98 0.48
C THR A 85 16.54 6.07 1.34
N ASP A 86 17.58 5.45 0.78
CA ASP A 86 18.52 4.58 1.52
C ASP A 86 19.25 5.33 2.65
N ALA A 87 19.76 6.54 2.38
CA ALA A 87 20.42 7.35 3.41
C ALA A 87 19.45 7.71 4.55
N ALA A 88 18.20 8.05 4.25
CA ALA A 88 17.20 8.34 5.28
C ALA A 88 16.96 7.14 6.22
N TYR A 89 17.04 5.89 5.74
CA TYR A 89 16.97 4.72 6.63
C TYR A 89 18.08 4.74 7.69
N GLU A 90 19.31 5.10 7.31
CA GLU A 90 20.47 5.08 8.19
C GLU A 90 20.34 6.08 9.35
N PHE A 91 19.66 7.21 9.12
CA PHE A 91 19.37 8.20 10.16
C PHE A 91 18.11 7.89 10.99
N ILE A 92 17.15 7.16 10.43
CA ILE A 92 15.88 6.83 11.11
C ILE A 92 16.04 5.60 12.02
N GLU A 93 16.72 4.54 11.55
CA GLU A 93 16.83 3.26 12.25
C GLU A 93 17.36 3.38 13.70
N PRO A 94 18.41 4.18 13.98
CA PRO A 94 18.90 4.39 15.35
C PRO A 94 17.88 5.07 16.29
N LYS A 95 16.92 5.83 15.74
CA LYS A 95 15.91 6.58 16.49
C LYS A 95 14.62 5.79 16.70
N THR A 96 14.42 4.68 15.96
CA THR A 96 13.18 3.91 15.93
C THR A 96 12.68 3.50 17.32
N LEU A 97 13.55 2.94 18.16
CA LEU A 97 13.12 2.39 19.46
C LEU A 97 12.61 3.48 20.40
N GLU A 98 13.36 4.57 20.54
CA GLU A 98 12.99 5.69 21.41
C GLU A 98 11.72 6.37 20.92
N PHE A 99 11.62 6.59 19.60
CA PHE A 99 10.42 7.08 18.94
C PHE A 99 9.21 6.22 19.28
N LEU A 100 9.31 4.90 19.07
CA LEU A 100 8.21 3.97 19.32
C LEU A 100 7.84 3.86 20.79
N LYS A 101 8.81 3.89 21.72
CA LYS A 101 8.52 3.91 23.17
C LYS A 101 7.68 5.15 23.53
N LYS A 102 8.04 6.34 23.03
CA LYS A 102 7.27 7.57 23.26
C LYS A 102 5.89 7.50 22.59
N PHE A 103 5.82 7.02 21.35
CA PHE A 103 4.55 6.90 20.61
C PHE A 103 3.59 5.90 21.26
N VAL A 104 4.03 4.66 21.50
CA VAL A 104 3.19 3.57 22.05
C VAL A 104 2.65 3.95 23.42
N SER A 105 3.53 4.41 24.32
CA SER A 105 3.15 4.79 25.70
C SER A 105 2.09 5.89 25.79
N ASN A 106 2.07 6.82 24.81
CA ASN A 106 1.19 7.97 24.81
C ASN A 106 -0.05 7.81 23.93
N ILE A 107 -0.01 6.98 22.87
CA ILE A 107 -1.10 6.83 21.90
C ILE A 107 -1.84 5.51 22.10
N ILE A 108 -1.12 4.39 22.04
CA ILE A 108 -1.73 3.07 21.93
C ILE A 108 -2.11 2.53 23.31
N GLY A 109 -1.22 2.66 24.29
CA GLY A 109 -1.46 2.24 25.66
C GLY A 109 -0.26 2.53 26.56
N LYS A 110 -0.47 2.60 27.88
CA LYS A 110 0.60 2.89 28.86
C LYS A 110 1.55 1.70 29.06
N THR A 111 2.25 1.28 28.01
CA THR A 111 3.23 0.20 27.99
C THR A 111 4.49 0.64 27.24
N ASP A 112 5.65 0.17 27.71
CA ASP A 112 6.93 0.22 27.01
C ASP A 112 7.34 -1.15 26.46
N ARG A 113 6.45 -2.16 26.58
CA ARG A 113 6.65 -3.55 26.16
C ARG A 113 5.82 -3.84 24.93
N PHE A 114 6.52 -4.11 23.84
CA PHE A 114 5.98 -4.47 22.54
C PHE A 114 7.09 -5.09 21.67
N TYR A 115 6.69 -5.73 20.59
CA TYR A 115 7.57 -6.17 19.52
C TYR A 115 7.51 -5.18 18.36
N PHE A 116 8.63 -4.91 17.69
CA PHE A 116 8.65 -3.97 16.58
C PHE A 116 9.64 -4.38 15.48
N GLU A 117 9.35 -3.99 14.24
CA GLU A 117 10.30 -4.06 13.14
C GLU A 117 11.34 -2.95 13.29
N ARG A 118 12.64 -3.28 13.41
CA ARG A 118 13.71 -2.28 13.60
C ARG A 118 13.78 -1.27 12.46
N LYS A 119 13.59 -1.76 11.24
CA LYS A 119 13.64 -0.97 10.01
C LYS A 119 12.28 -0.36 9.72
N ALA A 120 12.15 0.94 9.97
CA ALA A 120 10.98 1.71 9.56
C ALA A 120 10.83 1.67 8.03
N ASN A 121 9.63 1.80 7.50
CA ASN A 121 9.41 1.89 6.06
C ASN A 121 9.40 3.36 5.61
N VAL A 122 10.52 3.83 5.06
CA VAL A 122 10.66 5.19 4.52
C VAL A 122 10.20 5.22 3.06
N ARG A 123 9.41 6.23 2.70
CA ARG A 123 8.87 6.39 1.35
C ARG A 123 9.04 7.81 0.85
N PHE A 124 9.60 7.95 -0.34
CA PHE A 124 9.60 9.19 -1.14
C PHE A 124 8.94 8.87 -2.47
N HIS A 125 7.61 8.95 -2.50
CA HIS A 125 6.82 8.57 -3.67
C HIS A 125 6.51 9.82 -4.49
N ILE A 126 7.38 10.13 -5.47
CA ILE A 126 7.26 11.30 -6.34
C ILE A 126 6.11 11.14 -7.37
N PRO A 127 5.64 12.22 -8.02
CA PRO A 127 4.64 12.14 -9.08
C PRO A 127 5.01 11.11 -10.15
N HIS A 128 4.03 10.29 -10.56
CA HIS A 128 4.27 9.19 -11.50
C HIS A 128 4.79 9.69 -12.85
N ASP A 129 4.25 10.80 -13.35
CA ASP A 129 4.67 11.38 -14.63
C ASP A 129 6.13 11.83 -14.63
N ILE A 130 6.67 12.21 -13.46
CA ILE A 130 8.10 12.52 -13.27
C ILE A 130 8.93 11.23 -13.12
N ALA A 131 8.39 10.21 -12.44
CA ALA A 131 9.06 8.93 -12.23
C ALA A 131 9.07 8.02 -13.48
N ALA A 132 8.11 8.19 -14.39
CA ALA A 132 7.84 7.28 -15.52
C ALA A 132 9.08 6.96 -16.36
N PRO A 133 9.91 7.96 -16.75
CA PRO A 133 11.14 7.71 -17.51
C PRO A 133 12.20 6.88 -16.75
N TYR A 134 12.08 6.78 -15.42
CA TYR A 134 13.06 6.15 -14.52
C TYR A 134 12.57 4.83 -13.90
N LEU A 135 11.41 4.30 -14.32
CA LEU A 135 10.78 3.13 -13.71
C LEU A 135 11.70 1.91 -13.63
N ALA A 136 12.57 1.68 -14.62
CA ALA A 136 13.52 0.57 -14.59
C ALA A 136 14.49 0.66 -13.39
N LYS A 137 14.98 1.86 -13.07
CA LYS A 137 15.86 2.11 -11.91
C LYS A 137 15.10 1.95 -10.61
N TYR A 138 13.83 2.39 -10.59
CA TYR A 138 12.97 2.29 -9.42
C TYR A 138 12.58 0.83 -9.13
N GLN A 139 12.36 0.03 -10.17
CA GLN A 139 12.14 -1.42 -10.06
C GLN A 139 13.39 -2.13 -9.56
N GLN A 140 14.59 -1.76 -10.01
CA GLN A 140 15.84 -2.33 -9.47
C GLN A 140 16.03 -2.05 -7.98
N PHE A 141 15.68 -0.84 -7.53
CA PHE A 141 15.67 -0.50 -6.11
C PHE A 141 14.64 -1.33 -5.35
N SER A 142 13.41 -1.42 -5.87
CA SER A 142 12.31 -2.14 -5.23
C SER A 142 12.56 -3.66 -5.16
N HIS A 143 13.24 -4.25 -6.14
CA HIS A 143 13.67 -5.65 -6.06
C HIS A 143 14.59 -5.95 -4.87
N LYS A 144 15.38 -4.98 -4.41
CA LYS A 144 16.29 -5.14 -3.26
C LYS A 144 15.63 -4.77 -1.93
N ARG A 145 14.71 -3.80 -1.93
CA ARG A 145 14.15 -3.18 -0.71
C ARG A 145 12.67 -3.47 -0.47
N GLY A 146 12.02 -4.18 -1.40
CA GLY A 146 10.57 -4.37 -1.46
C GLY A 146 9.87 -3.26 -2.24
N ASP A 147 8.69 -3.57 -2.78
CA ASP A 147 7.81 -2.59 -3.44
C ASP A 147 7.17 -1.63 -2.41
N GLY A 148 6.57 -0.53 -2.89
CA GLY A 148 5.87 0.41 -2.01
C GLY A 148 6.74 1.46 -1.35
N LYS A 149 8.04 1.49 -1.64
CA LYS A 149 9.00 2.46 -1.08
C LYS A 149 9.04 3.74 -1.89
N ILE A 150 9.35 3.59 -3.18
CA ILE A 150 9.42 4.68 -4.17
C ILE A 150 8.51 4.41 -5.38
N THR A 151 8.03 3.18 -5.51
CA THR A 151 6.97 2.75 -6.44
C THR A 151 5.71 2.42 -5.64
N PRO A 152 4.51 2.50 -6.24
CA PRO A 152 3.32 1.95 -5.60
C PRO A 152 3.44 0.42 -5.47
N HIS A 153 2.83 -0.14 -4.43
CA HIS A 153 2.62 -1.59 -4.33
C HIS A 153 1.14 -1.89 -4.57
N ARG A 154 0.87 -3.11 -5.06
CA ARG A 154 -0.50 -3.61 -5.26
C ARG A 154 -1.16 -3.91 -3.91
N ALA A 155 -2.49 -3.97 -3.92
CA ALA A 155 -3.27 -4.37 -2.75
C ALA A 155 -2.80 -5.71 -2.17
N HIS A 156 -2.54 -5.74 -0.85
CA HIS A 156 -2.08 -6.89 -0.09
C HIS A 156 -2.52 -6.84 1.37
N ARG A 157 -2.25 -7.92 2.11
CA ARG A 157 -2.22 -7.93 3.58
C ARG A 157 -0.80 -8.17 4.04
N ASP A 158 -0.43 -7.60 5.18
CA ASP A 158 0.92 -7.80 5.73
C ASP A 158 1.15 -9.28 6.11
N ASP A 159 0.10 -9.98 6.55
CA ASP A 159 0.18 -11.40 6.90
C ASP A 159 0.38 -12.33 5.69
N TRP A 160 0.12 -11.87 4.46
CA TRP A 160 0.48 -12.57 3.22
C TRP A 160 1.98 -12.50 2.90
N VAL A 161 2.66 -11.50 3.48
CA VAL A 161 4.09 -11.23 3.25
C VAL A 161 4.93 -11.47 4.49
N ASP A 162 4.58 -12.52 5.23
CA ASP A 162 5.35 -13.03 6.37
C ASP A 162 5.53 -12.04 7.54
N CYS A 163 4.64 -11.06 7.66
CA CYS A 163 4.49 -10.26 8.86
C CYS A 163 3.52 -10.92 9.87
N PRO A 164 3.55 -10.49 11.13
CA PRO A 164 2.66 -11.05 12.15
C PRO A 164 1.18 -10.75 11.84
N SER A 165 0.29 -11.71 12.09
CA SER A 165 -1.16 -11.55 11.91
C SER A 165 -1.82 -10.69 13.00
N ASN A 166 -1.14 -10.46 14.13
CA ASN A 166 -1.55 -9.55 15.20
C ASN A 166 -0.82 -8.20 15.14
N LEU A 167 -0.46 -7.77 13.93
CA LEU A 167 0.29 -6.55 13.65
C LEU A 167 -0.60 -5.29 13.70
N ILE A 168 -0.06 -4.22 14.26
CA ILE A 168 -0.55 -2.85 14.11
C ILE A 168 0.43 -2.06 13.24
N ASN A 169 -0.09 -1.47 12.17
CA ASN A 169 0.63 -0.48 11.37
C ASN A 169 0.47 0.91 11.96
N ILE A 170 1.59 1.65 12.02
CA ILE A 170 1.63 3.06 12.37
C ILE A 170 2.13 3.79 11.12
N TRP A 171 1.23 4.46 10.40
CA TRP A 171 1.53 5.12 9.13
C TRP A 171 1.49 6.64 9.30
N ILE A 172 2.62 7.30 9.06
CA ILE A 172 2.84 8.69 9.48
C ILE A 172 3.08 9.56 8.25
N ALA A 173 2.31 10.65 8.14
CA ALA A 173 2.59 11.72 7.20
C ALA A 173 3.77 12.56 7.72
N VAL A 174 4.90 12.53 7.02
CA VAL A 174 6.05 13.42 7.31
C VAL A 174 5.97 14.66 6.43
N GLY A 175 5.60 14.47 5.16
CA GLY A 175 5.06 15.52 4.30
C GLY A 175 3.54 15.35 4.13
N PRO A 176 2.86 16.33 3.50
CA PRO A 176 1.45 16.23 3.15
C PRO A 176 1.12 14.98 2.32
N VAL A 177 -0.06 14.42 2.55
CA VAL A 177 -0.63 13.31 1.78
C VAL A 177 -1.98 13.74 1.21
N ARG A 178 -2.21 13.41 -0.06
CA ARG A 178 -3.39 13.83 -0.82
C ARG A 178 -4.03 12.61 -1.48
N LYS A 179 -5.36 12.67 -1.66
CA LYS A 179 -6.07 11.69 -2.51
C LYS A 179 -5.41 11.68 -3.88
N GLY A 180 -5.08 10.49 -4.38
CA GLY A 180 -4.30 10.31 -5.59
C GLY A 180 -2.80 10.12 -5.35
N ASN A 181 -2.31 10.10 -4.11
CA ASN A 181 -0.95 9.66 -3.81
C ASN A 181 -0.85 8.80 -2.55
N GLY A 182 -1.97 8.55 -1.85
CA GLY A 182 -2.03 8.04 -0.49
C GLY A 182 -2.02 6.51 -0.33
N LEU A 183 -2.16 6.08 0.92
CA LEU A 183 -2.46 4.70 1.29
C LEU A 183 -3.92 4.40 0.89
N THR A 184 -4.18 3.24 0.31
CA THR A 184 -5.54 2.69 0.18
C THR A 184 -5.78 1.65 1.25
N LEU A 185 -6.91 1.74 1.95
CA LEU A 185 -7.42 0.68 2.82
C LEU A 185 -8.73 0.15 2.24
N TYR A 186 -8.98 -1.15 2.37
CA TYR A 186 -10.21 -1.79 1.89
C TYR A 186 -10.97 -2.42 3.08
N PRO A 187 -11.74 -1.64 3.85
CA PRO A 187 -12.32 -2.10 5.11
C PRO A 187 -13.36 -3.22 4.95
N GLU A 188 -14.09 -3.24 3.83
CA GLU A 188 -15.12 -4.24 3.54
C GLU A 188 -14.55 -5.65 3.41
N THR A 189 -13.25 -5.76 3.14
CA THR A 189 -12.54 -7.03 2.98
C THR A 189 -11.64 -7.35 4.17
N TYR A 190 -11.85 -6.69 5.32
CA TYR A 190 -11.16 -7.03 6.56
C TYR A 190 -11.42 -8.49 6.94
N ARG A 191 -10.35 -9.28 7.06
CA ARG A 191 -10.37 -10.73 7.34
C ARG A 191 -11.28 -11.56 6.41
N SER A 192 -11.62 -11.07 5.23
CA SER A 192 -12.32 -11.86 4.21
C SER A 192 -11.42 -12.96 3.63
N ASN A 193 -12.01 -13.94 2.94
CA ASN A 193 -11.28 -15.05 2.31
C ASN A 193 -10.79 -14.74 0.88
N LEU A 194 -10.31 -13.52 0.63
CA LEU A 194 -9.72 -13.16 -0.68
C LEU A 194 -8.49 -14.02 -0.96
N LYS A 195 -8.38 -14.49 -2.21
CA LYS A 195 -7.18 -15.18 -2.70
C LYS A 195 -6.03 -14.19 -2.95
N ASN A 196 -4.81 -14.68 -2.79
CA ASN A 196 -3.58 -13.97 -3.11
C ASN A 196 -2.71 -14.77 -4.09
N ASP A 197 -1.98 -14.09 -4.97
CA ASP A 197 -0.91 -14.66 -5.79
C ASP A 197 0.44 -14.10 -5.30
N GLY A 198 1.15 -14.92 -4.54
CA GLY A 198 2.35 -14.48 -3.83
C GLY A 198 2.01 -13.38 -2.80
N PRO A 199 2.69 -12.23 -2.83
CA PRO A 199 2.48 -11.18 -1.84
C PRO A 199 1.22 -10.33 -2.06
N TYR A 200 0.56 -10.44 -3.22
CA TYR A 200 -0.50 -9.52 -3.64
C TYR A 200 -1.84 -10.23 -3.82
N ILE A 201 -2.92 -9.46 -3.82
CA ILE A 201 -4.25 -9.95 -4.17
C ILE A 201 -4.23 -10.66 -5.54
N ALA A 202 -4.97 -11.76 -5.66
CA ALA A 202 -5.04 -12.51 -6.92
C ALA A 202 -5.71 -11.66 -8.02
N SER A 203 -5.38 -11.94 -9.28
CA SER A 203 -5.87 -11.14 -10.42
C SER A 203 -7.38 -11.25 -10.66
N ASP A 204 -8.02 -12.27 -10.10
CA ASP A 204 -9.45 -12.59 -10.21
C ASP A 204 -10.26 -12.21 -8.96
N GLU A 205 -9.73 -11.28 -8.15
CA GLU A 205 -10.32 -10.87 -6.88
C GLU A 205 -10.61 -9.36 -6.88
N ASN A 206 -11.74 -8.99 -6.26
CA ASN A 206 -12.13 -7.60 -6.07
C ASN A 206 -11.89 -7.21 -4.61
N PRO A 207 -10.97 -6.26 -4.33
CA PRO A 207 -10.71 -5.82 -2.95
C PRO A 207 -11.82 -4.94 -2.37
N GLY A 208 -12.80 -4.50 -3.17
CA GLY A 208 -13.88 -3.61 -2.78
C GLY A 208 -13.54 -2.13 -2.97
N LEU A 209 -14.33 -1.26 -2.35
CA LEU A 209 -14.10 0.18 -2.41
C LEU A 209 -12.91 0.61 -1.53
N ALA A 210 -11.97 1.32 -2.12
CA ALA A 210 -10.83 1.87 -1.39
C ALA A 210 -11.23 3.10 -0.56
N THR A 211 -10.82 3.12 0.69
CA THR A 211 -10.72 4.34 1.51
C THR A 211 -9.34 4.97 1.32
N THR A 212 -9.32 6.28 1.10
CA THR A 212 -8.10 7.09 0.88
C THR A 212 -8.13 8.30 1.80
N PHE A 213 -6.96 8.92 2.03
CA PHE A 213 -6.78 9.87 3.11
C PHE A 213 -6.07 11.13 2.66
N ASN A 214 -6.56 12.29 3.11
CA ASN A 214 -5.80 13.53 3.13
C ASN A 214 -5.20 13.70 4.53
N MET A 215 -3.90 13.96 4.61
CA MET A 215 -3.16 14.08 5.87
C MET A 215 -2.20 15.26 5.81
N GLU A 216 -2.10 15.96 6.93
CA GLU A 216 -1.08 16.99 7.12
C GLU A 216 0.15 16.39 7.83
N PRO A 217 1.34 17.01 7.70
CA PRO A 217 2.53 16.60 8.44
C PRO A 217 2.24 16.39 9.93
N GLY A 218 2.50 15.18 10.40
CA GLY A 218 2.30 14.76 11.79
C GLY A 218 0.97 14.06 12.09
N ASP A 219 0.07 13.95 11.12
CA ASP A 219 -1.09 13.06 11.19
C ASP A 219 -0.65 11.58 11.12
N VAL A 220 -1.44 10.69 11.73
CA VAL A 220 -1.15 9.26 11.79
C VAL A 220 -2.37 8.42 11.47
N ILE A 221 -2.21 7.40 10.63
CA ILE A 221 -3.19 6.32 10.47
C ILE A 221 -2.71 5.10 11.24
N LEU A 222 -3.61 4.54 12.06
CA LEU A 222 -3.43 3.27 12.74
C LEU A 222 -4.41 2.24 12.18
N PHE A 223 -3.90 1.07 11.79
CA PHE A 223 -4.74 -0.02 11.27
C PHE A 223 -4.08 -1.39 11.49
N HIS A 224 -4.90 -2.43 11.51
CA HIS A 224 -4.47 -3.81 11.63
C HIS A 224 -3.81 -4.36 10.34
N GLY A 225 -2.77 -5.17 10.46
CA GLY A 225 -2.02 -5.74 9.31
C GLY A 225 -2.83 -6.63 8.37
N SER A 226 -3.94 -7.21 8.82
CA SER A 226 -4.87 -7.99 7.98
C SER A 226 -5.91 -7.15 7.21
N HIS A 227 -5.89 -5.82 7.31
CA HIS A 227 -6.59 -4.99 6.33
C HIS A 227 -5.93 -5.15 4.97
N VAL A 228 -6.74 -5.41 3.93
CA VAL A 228 -6.22 -5.29 2.56
C VAL A 228 -5.90 -3.81 2.34
N HIS A 229 -4.67 -3.55 1.90
CA HIS A 229 -4.18 -2.20 1.70
C HIS A 229 -3.18 -2.12 0.56
N GLY A 230 -3.07 -0.94 -0.04
CA GLY A 230 -2.25 -0.69 -1.21
C GLY A 230 -1.69 0.72 -1.23
N SER A 231 -0.96 1.06 -2.29
CA SER A 231 -0.62 2.45 -2.58
C SER A 231 -1.32 2.89 -3.86
N GLU A 232 -1.90 4.08 -3.83
CA GLU A 232 -2.27 4.75 -5.07
C GLU A 232 -1.00 5.01 -5.88
N ILE A 233 -1.13 4.92 -7.21
CA ILE A 233 -0.21 5.61 -8.11
C ILE A 233 -0.21 7.10 -7.78
N ASN A 234 0.96 7.75 -7.72
CA ASN A 234 1.00 9.18 -7.44
C ASN A 234 0.58 9.98 -8.69
N VAL A 235 -0.68 10.34 -8.77
CA VAL A 235 -1.26 11.14 -9.86
C VAL A 235 -1.30 12.64 -9.54
N THR A 236 -0.73 13.03 -8.40
CA THR A 236 -0.68 14.43 -7.95
C THR A 236 0.61 15.11 -8.40
N ASP A 237 0.69 16.41 -8.23
CA ASP A 237 1.89 17.22 -8.43
C ASP A 237 2.79 17.30 -7.18
N THR A 238 2.47 16.53 -6.13
CA THR A 238 3.20 16.52 -4.85
C THR A 238 3.84 15.17 -4.57
N THR A 239 5.02 15.16 -3.97
CA THR A 239 5.66 13.95 -3.44
C THR A 239 5.02 13.53 -2.13
N ARG A 240 4.62 12.25 -2.03
CA ARG A 240 4.26 11.68 -0.73
C ARG A 240 5.52 11.26 0.02
N HIS A 241 5.84 11.96 1.10
CA HIS A 241 6.85 11.53 2.06
C HIS A 241 6.21 11.01 3.36
N VAL A 242 6.31 9.70 3.59
CA VAL A 242 5.75 9.02 4.75
C VAL A 242 6.74 8.04 5.35
N ILE A 243 6.62 7.83 6.65
CA ILE A 243 7.37 6.81 7.38
C ILE A 243 6.35 5.93 8.08
N SER A 244 6.50 4.61 7.97
CA SER A 244 5.62 3.69 8.70
C SER A 244 6.38 2.69 9.55
N PHE A 245 5.86 2.44 10.73
CA PHE A 245 6.36 1.46 11.67
C PHE A 245 5.35 0.33 11.83
N ARG A 246 5.85 -0.81 12.30
CA ARG A 246 5.09 -2.03 12.50
C ARG A 246 5.37 -2.56 13.89
N ILE A 247 4.32 -2.77 14.68
CA ILE A 247 4.43 -3.27 16.05
C ILE A 247 3.43 -4.40 16.33
N ALA A 248 3.76 -5.26 17.29
CA ALA A 248 2.80 -6.17 17.92
C ALA A 248 2.89 -5.97 19.43
N LEU A 249 1.74 -5.79 20.09
CA LEU A 249 1.69 -5.56 21.55
C LEU A 249 1.96 -6.85 22.33
N ASP A 250 1.50 -7.97 21.78
CA ASP A 250 1.79 -9.31 22.26
C ASP A 250 2.81 -10.01 21.38
N LYS A 251 3.20 -11.24 21.75
CA LYS A 251 4.11 -12.07 20.95
C LYS A 251 3.60 -12.19 19.49
N PRO A 252 4.40 -11.80 18.49
CA PRO A 252 4.11 -12.01 17.08
C PRO A 252 3.62 -13.40 16.72
N ILE A 253 2.52 -13.46 15.95
CA ILE A 253 1.92 -14.69 15.43
C ILE A 253 2.11 -14.72 13.91
N TYR A 254 2.75 -15.75 13.36
CA TYR A 254 3.04 -15.83 11.93
C TYR A 254 2.21 -16.94 11.26
N SER A 255 1.42 -16.59 10.25
CA SER A 255 0.49 -17.51 9.59
C SER A 255 1.15 -18.44 8.57
N TYR A 256 2.13 -17.95 7.79
CA TYR A 256 2.68 -18.69 6.64
C TYR A 256 4.21 -18.83 6.63
N GLY A 257 4.92 -17.95 7.35
CA GLY A 257 6.38 -17.93 7.41
C GLY A 257 6.87 -16.77 8.28
N HIS A 258 8.15 -16.83 8.68
CA HIS A 258 8.75 -15.80 9.53
C HIS A 258 10.05 -15.32 8.88
N HIS A 259 9.95 -14.16 8.23
CA HIS A 259 11.04 -13.48 7.53
C HIS A 259 11.47 -12.18 8.20
N HIS A 260 10.50 -11.42 8.73
CA HIS A 260 10.75 -10.14 9.37
C HIS A 260 11.12 -10.34 10.84
N HIS A 261 12.28 -9.84 11.23
CA HIS A 261 12.77 -9.92 12.60
C HIS A 261 12.13 -8.81 13.44
N TYR A 262 11.35 -9.21 14.44
CA TYR A 262 10.77 -8.29 15.41
C TYR A 262 11.62 -8.29 16.67
N ALA A 263 12.09 -7.11 17.07
CA ALA A 263 12.83 -6.92 18.31
C ALA A 263 11.86 -6.71 19.47
N TRP A 264 12.13 -7.36 20.60
CA TRP A 264 11.41 -7.15 21.85
C TRP A 264 11.96 -5.89 22.55
N SER A 265 11.14 -4.85 22.66
CA SER A 265 11.54 -3.51 23.14
C SER A 265 12.20 -3.42 24.52
N PRO A 266 11.94 -4.32 25.49
CA PRO A 266 12.67 -4.33 26.77
C PRO A 266 14.13 -4.80 26.68
N LEU A 267 14.49 -5.60 25.66
CA LEU A 267 15.88 -6.00 25.39
C LEU A 267 16.50 -5.19 24.26
N ALA A 268 15.70 -4.51 23.44
CA ALA A 268 16.22 -3.64 22.41
C ALA A 268 16.92 -2.43 23.09
N GLY A 269 18.19 -2.23 22.75
CA GLY A 269 19.05 -1.20 23.33
C GLY A 269 20.03 -1.69 24.41
N GLY A 270 21.17 -1.00 24.51
CA GLY A 270 22.22 -1.30 25.49
C GLY A 270 22.91 -2.66 25.28
N ILE A 271 23.48 -3.22 26.35
CA ILE A 271 24.28 -4.46 26.29
C ILE A 271 23.47 -5.72 25.94
N PHE A 272 22.14 -5.66 26.02
CA PHE A 272 21.26 -6.80 25.75
C PHE A 272 20.62 -6.76 24.35
N ASP A 273 20.95 -5.77 23.51
CA ASP A 273 20.32 -5.57 22.20
C ASP A 273 20.43 -6.79 21.28
N MET A 274 21.57 -7.50 21.36
CA MET A 274 21.80 -8.74 20.61
C MET A 274 20.81 -9.86 20.94
N PHE A 275 20.12 -9.77 22.09
CA PHE A 275 19.13 -10.73 22.54
C PHE A 275 17.68 -10.31 22.23
N ALA A 276 17.46 -9.09 21.72
CA ALA A 276 16.12 -8.56 21.51
C ALA A 276 15.28 -9.38 20.50
N GLU A 277 15.95 -10.05 19.56
CA GLU A 277 15.29 -10.88 18.54
C GLU A 277 15.26 -12.37 18.89
N ILE A 278 15.93 -12.80 19.98
CA ILE A 278 15.96 -14.22 20.39
C ILE A 278 14.56 -14.80 20.57
N PRO A 279 13.61 -14.15 21.27
CA PRO A 279 12.27 -14.71 21.45
C PRO A 279 11.57 -15.06 20.12
N GLN A 280 11.88 -14.29 19.08
CA GLN A 280 11.35 -14.48 17.73
C GLN A 280 12.13 -15.54 16.95
N ASN A 281 13.45 -15.51 17.02
CA ASN A 281 14.31 -16.49 16.35
C ASN A 281 14.16 -17.91 16.94
N MET A 282 13.67 -18.05 18.17
CA MET A 282 13.35 -19.34 18.80
C MET A 282 11.91 -19.82 18.53
N ALA A 283 11.07 -19.02 17.87
CA ALA A 283 9.71 -19.42 17.56
C ALA A 283 9.70 -20.60 16.57
N TRP A 284 8.84 -21.60 16.82
CA TRP A 284 8.75 -22.78 15.97
C TRP A 284 8.41 -22.46 14.50
N SER A 285 7.66 -21.37 14.27
CA SER A 285 7.40 -20.82 12.94
C SER A 285 8.70 -20.45 12.19
N TYR A 286 9.66 -19.83 12.86
CA TYR A 286 10.97 -19.48 12.31
C TYR A 286 11.80 -20.72 11.95
N VAL A 287 11.82 -21.70 12.86
CA VAL A 287 12.55 -22.96 12.64
C VAL A 287 11.96 -23.73 11.46
N LYS A 288 10.63 -23.91 11.41
CA LYS A 288 9.93 -24.51 10.27
C LYS A 288 10.26 -23.79 8.96
N TYR A 289 10.27 -22.46 8.99
CA TYR A 289 10.58 -21.63 7.84
C TYR A 289 12.02 -21.82 7.33
N LYS A 290 13.03 -21.85 8.21
CA LYS A 290 14.43 -22.14 7.83
C LYS A 290 14.59 -23.53 7.23
N ILE A 291 13.90 -24.53 7.79
CA ILE A 291 13.87 -25.90 7.24
C ILE A 291 13.24 -25.89 5.84
N PHE A 292 12.11 -25.21 5.66
CA PHE A 292 11.46 -25.05 4.36
C PHE A 292 12.40 -24.39 3.33
N GLN A 293 13.08 -23.31 3.69
CA GLN A 293 14.06 -22.65 2.82
C GLN A 293 15.22 -23.56 2.43
N ALA A 294 15.80 -24.29 3.38
CA ALA A 294 16.89 -25.23 3.12
C ALA A 294 16.43 -26.31 2.12
N ASN A 295 15.23 -26.86 2.32
CA ASN A 295 14.62 -27.82 1.40
C ASN A 295 14.37 -27.21 0.01
N ARG A 296 13.94 -25.94 -0.06
CA ARG A 296 13.71 -25.24 -1.33
C ARG A 296 15.00 -24.98 -2.10
N LYS A 297 16.07 -24.57 -1.41
CA LYS A 297 17.42 -24.43 -1.99
C LYS A 297 17.95 -25.76 -2.51
N LEU A 298 17.78 -26.83 -1.74
CA LEU A 298 18.17 -28.19 -2.13
C LEU A 298 17.40 -28.67 -3.38
N LYS A 299 16.07 -28.48 -3.41
CA LYS A 299 15.25 -28.79 -4.60
C LYS A 299 15.64 -27.96 -5.83
N GLY A 300 16.00 -26.69 -5.64
CA GLY A 300 16.53 -25.84 -6.71
C GLY A 300 17.87 -26.32 -7.28
N LEU A 301 18.78 -26.80 -6.42
CA LEU A 301 20.05 -27.42 -6.81
C LEU A 301 19.85 -28.74 -7.58
N ILE A 302 18.81 -29.50 -7.24
CA ILE A 302 18.45 -30.78 -7.90
C ILE A 302 17.63 -30.53 -9.18
N GLY A 303 17.43 -29.28 -9.60
CA GLY A 303 16.72 -28.94 -10.84
C GLY A 303 15.19 -29.12 -10.75
N ILE A 304 14.64 -29.37 -9.57
CA ILE A 304 13.19 -29.42 -9.33
C ILE A 304 12.68 -27.98 -9.27
N LYS A 305 12.34 -27.43 -10.43
CA LYS A 305 11.68 -26.12 -10.50
C LYS A 305 10.32 -26.21 -9.80
N PRO A 306 9.98 -25.24 -8.93
CA PRO A 306 8.61 -25.14 -8.43
C PRO A 306 7.69 -24.99 -9.63
N ILE A 307 6.57 -25.70 -9.63
CA ILE A 307 5.50 -25.53 -10.61
C ILE A 307 5.05 -24.07 -10.45
N LYS A 308 5.49 -23.19 -11.35
CA LYS A 308 4.84 -21.89 -11.53
C LYS A 308 3.51 -22.19 -12.19
N SER A 309 2.52 -22.59 -11.40
CA SER A 309 1.14 -22.48 -11.85
C SER A 309 0.84 -21.00 -11.88
N ARG A 310 1.15 -20.34 -13.02
CA ARG A 310 0.23 -19.30 -13.46
C ARG A 310 -1.10 -20.03 -13.56
N PRO A 311 -2.15 -19.66 -12.81
CA PRO A 311 -3.47 -19.99 -13.26
C PRO A 311 -3.53 -19.33 -14.64
N LYS A 312 -3.45 -20.14 -15.71
CA LYS A 312 -4.08 -19.72 -16.94
C LYS A 312 -5.53 -19.61 -16.52
N THR A 313 -6.00 -18.41 -16.26
CA THR A 313 -7.42 -18.14 -16.25
C THR A 313 -7.91 -18.74 -17.55
N GLN A 314 -8.60 -19.88 -17.47
CA GLN A 314 -9.43 -20.36 -18.56
C GLN A 314 -10.58 -19.36 -18.61
N VAL A 315 -10.29 -18.17 -19.14
CA VAL A 315 -11.33 -17.30 -19.65
C VAL A 315 -11.80 -18.02 -20.89
N ASP A 316 -13.04 -18.49 -20.87
CA ASP A 316 -13.72 -18.99 -22.05
C ASP A 316 -13.46 -17.99 -23.20
N HIS A 317 -12.67 -18.41 -24.19
CA HIS A 317 -12.17 -17.56 -25.27
C HIS A 317 -13.28 -17.21 -26.29
N THR A 318 -14.56 -17.49 -25.99
CA THR A 318 -15.67 -17.40 -26.93
C THR A 318 -16.70 -16.30 -26.64
N LEU A 319 -16.49 -15.45 -25.64
CA LEU A 319 -17.51 -14.49 -25.24
C LEU A 319 -17.38 -13.19 -26.05
N LYS A 320 -17.96 -13.13 -27.25
CA LYS A 320 -18.65 -11.90 -27.68
C LYS A 320 -20.12 -12.16 -27.42
N LYS A 321 -20.52 -12.11 -26.15
CA LYS A 321 -21.91 -12.39 -25.77
C LYS A 321 -22.65 -11.06 -25.63
N PRO A 322 -23.81 -10.90 -26.28
CA PRO A 322 -24.74 -9.85 -25.90
C PRO A 322 -25.00 -9.97 -24.39
N ILE A 323 -24.94 -8.86 -23.67
CA ILE A 323 -25.24 -8.82 -22.23
C ILE A 323 -26.66 -8.31 -22.07
N PRO A 324 -27.58 -9.09 -21.47
CA PRO A 324 -28.91 -8.57 -21.16
C PRO A 324 -28.81 -7.30 -20.32
N LEU A 325 -29.55 -6.25 -20.71
CA LEU A 325 -29.54 -4.97 -20.00
C LEU A 325 -29.98 -5.11 -18.53
N SER A 326 -30.76 -6.15 -18.21
CA SER A 326 -31.15 -6.51 -16.83
C SER A 326 -29.97 -6.94 -15.95
N ASP A 327 -28.93 -7.51 -16.55
CA ASP A 327 -27.78 -8.05 -15.84
C ASP A 327 -26.76 -6.96 -15.54
N LEU A 328 -26.70 -5.94 -16.40
CA LEU A 328 -25.85 -4.76 -16.24
C LEU A 328 -26.52 -3.72 -15.34
N LYS A 329 -26.51 -3.98 -14.03
CA LYS A 329 -26.96 -3.03 -13.01
C LYS A 329 -26.05 -1.78 -12.99
N PRO A 330 -26.57 -0.59 -12.63
CA PRO A 330 -25.74 0.60 -12.46
C PRO A 330 -24.53 0.35 -11.57
N GLY A 331 -23.36 0.84 -11.98
CA GLY A 331 -22.10 0.73 -11.25
C GLY A 331 -21.41 -0.64 -11.32
N VAL A 332 -22.02 -1.65 -11.94
CA VAL A 332 -21.40 -2.98 -12.14
C VAL A 332 -20.57 -3.01 -13.40
N ILE A 333 -19.36 -3.57 -13.31
CA ILE A 333 -18.50 -3.81 -14.46
C ILE A 333 -18.64 -5.28 -14.85
N LEU A 334 -19.05 -5.55 -16.08
CA LEU A 334 -19.13 -6.91 -16.62
C LEU A 334 -18.15 -7.08 -17.79
N PRO A 335 -17.43 -8.21 -17.88
CA PRO A 335 -16.64 -8.52 -19.05
C PRO A 335 -17.59 -8.82 -20.22
N TRP A 336 -17.50 -8.05 -21.30
CA TRP A 336 -18.18 -8.35 -22.56
C TRP A 336 -17.38 -9.32 -23.42
N SER A 337 -16.05 -9.20 -23.36
CA SER A 337 -15.11 -10.14 -23.99
C SER A 337 -13.84 -10.35 -23.15
N THR A 338 -12.85 -11.04 -23.72
CA THR A 338 -11.52 -11.19 -23.12
C THR A 338 -10.75 -9.88 -23.05
N SER A 339 -11.15 -8.86 -23.81
CA SER A 339 -10.44 -7.58 -23.92
C SER A 339 -11.31 -6.36 -23.61
N ILE A 340 -12.62 -6.51 -23.43
CA ILE A 340 -13.56 -5.39 -23.25
C ILE A 340 -14.47 -5.64 -22.04
N CYS A 341 -14.69 -4.58 -21.27
CA CYS A 341 -15.70 -4.49 -20.22
C CYS A 341 -16.80 -3.51 -20.62
N VAL A 342 -17.99 -3.72 -20.05
CA VAL A 342 -19.09 -2.77 -20.09
C VAL A 342 -19.51 -2.39 -18.68
N THR A 343 -19.97 -1.15 -18.52
CA THR A 343 -20.62 -0.66 -17.29
C THR A 343 -21.85 0.15 -17.66
N ARG A 344 -22.78 0.25 -16.72
CA ARG A 344 -23.93 1.14 -16.81
C ARG A 344 -23.80 2.24 -15.77
N GLU A 345 -23.92 3.49 -16.18
CA GLU A 345 -24.00 4.63 -15.27
C GLU A 345 -25.37 4.69 -14.57
N GLU A 346 -25.45 5.40 -13.45
CA GLU A 346 -26.73 5.71 -12.78
C GLU A 346 -27.71 6.47 -13.70
N SER A 347 -27.18 7.28 -14.63
CA SER A 347 -27.96 7.96 -15.68
C SER A 347 -28.61 7.00 -16.68
N GLY A 348 -28.16 5.75 -16.73
CA GLY A 348 -28.60 4.73 -17.68
C GLY A 348 -27.69 4.58 -18.91
N ASN A 349 -26.70 5.45 -19.10
CA ASN A 349 -25.73 5.33 -20.20
C ASN A 349 -24.92 4.04 -20.10
N ILE A 350 -24.63 3.42 -21.23
CA ILE A 350 -23.78 2.22 -21.32
C ILE A 350 -22.42 2.60 -21.89
N LEU A 351 -21.37 2.31 -21.14
CA LEU A 351 -19.99 2.62 -21.51
C LEU A 351 -19.22 1.31 -21.71
N ALA A 352 -18.43 1.24 -22.78
CA ALA A 352 -17.56 0.11 -23.06
C ALA A 352 -16.11 0.57 -23.16
N PHE A 353 -15.21 -0.19 -22.55
CA PHE A 353 -13.80 0.15 -22.47
C PHE A 353 -12.91 -1.10 -22.40
N SER A 354 -11.62 -0.93 -22.70
CA SER A 354 -10.63 -2.00 -22.59
C SER A 354 -10.60 -2.60 -21.18
N ARG A 355 -10.61 -3.94 -21.09
CA ARG A 355 -10.67 -4.69 -19.83
C ARG A 355 -9.43 -4.51 -18.95
N HIS A 356 -8.27 -4.21 -19.52
CA HIS A 356 -7.02 -4.18 -18.78
C HIS A 356 -6.58 -2.74 -18.51
N CYS A 357 -6.26 -2.46 -17.24
CA CYS A 357 -5.77 -1.18 -16.77
C CYS A 357 -4.50 -0.75 -17.52
N PRO A 358 -4.37 0.52 -17.96
CA PRO A 358 -3.24 0.98 -18.77
C PRO A 358 -1.92 1.07 -17.99
N HIS A 359 -1.94 0.95 -16.65
CA HIS A 359 -0.75 0.99 -15.81
C HIS A 359 -0.02 -0.37 -15.78
N GLU A 360 -0.61 -1.37 -15.11
CA GLU A 360 0.03 -2.70 -14.95
C GLU A 360 -0.83 -3.86 -15.50
N GLY A 361 -1.92 -3.55 -16.22
CA GLY A 361 -2.76 -4.58 -16.83
C GLY A 361 -3.70 -5.30 -15.87
N ALA A 362 -4.05 -4.69 -14.73
CA ALA A 362 -5.09 -5.21 -13.84
C ALA A 362 -6.41 -5.41 -14.60
N ASP A 363 -7.11 -6.50 -14.33
CA ASP A 363 -8.41 -6.78 -14.92
C ASP A 363 -9.50 -5.90 -14.26
N LEU A 364 -10.00 -4.93 -15.00
CA LEU A 364 -10.98 -3.94 -14.53
C LEU A 364 -12.36 -4.55 -14.31
N ALA A 365 -12.64 -5.77 -14.79
CA ALA A 365 -13.85 -6.50 -14.42
C ALA A 365 -13.92 -6.80 -12.91
N TYR A 366 -12.77 -6.82 -12.23
CA TYR A 366 -12.67 -6.96 -10.78
C TYR A 366 -12.44 -5.61 -10.07
N GLY A 367 -12.55 -4.50 -10.80
CA GLY A 367 -12.55 -3.16 -10.24
C GLY A 367 -13.92 -2.77 -9.67
N VAL A 368 -14.06 -1.48 -9.35
CA VAL A 368 -15.34 -0.90 -8.91
C VAL A 368 -15.60 0.43 -9.63
N ILE A 369 -16.86 0.82 -9.73
CA ILE A 369 -17.25 2.18 -10.13
C ILE A 369 -17.40 3.03 -8.87
N SER A 370 -16.75 4.19 -8.84
CA SER A 370 -16.90 5.19 -7.78
C SER A 370 -16.64 6.58 -8.36
N ASP A 371 -17.47 7.56 -7.99
CA ASP A 371 -17.40 8.93 -8.52
C ASP A 371 -17.50 8.98 -10.06
N ASN A 372 -18.31 8.09 -10.68
CA ASN A 372 -18.39 7.87 -12.14
C ASN A 372 -17.05 7.49 -12.81
N GLN A 373 -16.08 7.01 -12.02
CA GLN A 373 -14.78 6.57 -12.51
C GLN A 373 -14.64 5.06 -12.28
N VAL A 374 -13.98 4.36 -13.20
CA VAL A 374 -13.49 3.00 -12.96
C VAL A 374 -12.28 3.08 -12.04
N LYS A 375 -12.32 2.35 -10.92
CA LYS A 375 -11.19 2.21 -9.99
C LYS A 375 -10.50 0.87 -10.22
N CYS A 376 -9.21 0.95 -10.53
CA CYS A 376 -8.36 -0.23 -10.72
C CYS A 376 -8.23 -1.03 -9.41
N PRO A 377 -8.40 -2.37 -9.42
CA PRO A 377 -8.34 -3.18 -8.21
C PRO A 377 -6.93 -3.31 -7.62
N TRP A 378 -5.87 -2.96 -8.35
CA TRP A 378 -4.50 -3.09 -7.83
C TRP A 378 -3.99 -1.82 -7.15
N HIS A 379 -4.22 -0.65 -7.76
CA HIS A 379 -3.62 0.63 -7.36
C HIS A 379 -4.64 1.76 -7.22
N ASN A 380 -5.94 1.47 -7.29
CA ASN A 380 -7.01 2.46 -7.21
C ASN A 380 -6.94 3.60 -8.26
N LEU A 381 -6.19 3.39 -9.36
CA LEU A 381 -6.14 4.31 -10.49
C LEU A 381 -7.57 4.62 -10.96
N SER A 382 -7.90 5.90 -11.04
CA SER A 382 -9.20 6.38 -11.50
C SER A 382 -9.17 6.64 -12.99
N ILE A 383 -10.08 6.02 -13.74
CA ILE A 383 -10.14 6.12 -15.19
C ILE A 383 -11.56 6.48 -15.60
N ASN A 384 -11.69 7.48 -16.47
CA ASN A 384 -12.97 7.88 -17.02
C ASN A 384 -13.45 6.81 -18.02
N PRO A 385 -14.56 6.09 -17.76
CA PRO A 385 -15.01 5.03 -18.64
C PRO A 385 -15.51 5.51 -20.01
N SER A 386 -15.88 6.79 -20.16
CA SER A 386 -16.35 7.35 -21.43
C SER A 386 -15.23 7.92 -22.30
N THR A 387 -14.20 8.52 -21.70
CA THR A 387 -13.07 9.13 -22.44
C THR A 387 -11.80 8.28 -22.41
N GLY A 388 -11.68 7.37 -21.45
CA GLY A 388 -10.47 6.59 -21.19
C GLY A 388 -9.39 7.33 -20.42
N GLU A 389 -9.61 8.60 -20.07
CA GLU A 389 -8.60 9.46 -19.47
C GLU A 389 -8.36 9.13 -17.99
N THR A 390 -7.13 9.40 -17.55
CA THR A 390 -6.70 9.35 -16.15
C THR A 390 -5.87 10.59 -15.85
N ALA A 391 -5.67 10.89 -14.56
CA ALA A 391 -4.86 12.03 -14.13
C ALA A 391 -3.35 11.88 -14.45
N CYS A 392 -2.86 10.67 -14.74
CA CYS A 392 -1.48 10.45 -15.19
C CYS A 392 -1.32 10.70 -16.69
N GLN A 393 -0.51 11.68 -17.06
CA GLN A 393 -0.22 12.03 -18.47
C GLN A 393 0.69 11.03 -19.16
N SER A 394 1.53 10.32 -18.39
CA SER A 394 2.45 9.30 -18.88
C SER A 394 1.80 7.95 -19.16
N LEU A 395 0.54 7.77 -18.77
CA LEU A 395 -0.23 6.56 -19.06
C LEU A 395 -1.08 6.74 -20.32
N ASN A 396 -1.18 5.67 -21.12
CA ASN A 396 -2.08 5.64 -22.26
C ASN A 396 -3.54 5.76 -21.80
N HIS A 397 -4.37 6.44 -22.59
CA HIS A 397 -5.81 6.42 -22.39
C HIS A 397 -6.35 5.00 -22.59
N LEU A 398 -7.33 4.63 -21.77
CA LEU A 398 -8.04 3.37 -21.92
C LEU A 398 -8.90 3.44 -23.19
N LYS A 399 -8.72 2.52 -24.14
CA LYS A 399 -9.55 2.51 -25.36
C LYS A 399 -11.02 2.35 -24.99
N THR A 400 -11.88 3.24 -25.50
CA THR A 400 -13.33 3.18 -25.35
C THR A 400 -13.98 2.74 -26.66
N TYR A 401 -15.20 2.21 -26.56
CA TYR A 401 -15.91 1.61 -27.68
C TYR A 401 -17.36 2.08 -27.71
N PRO A 402 -17.93 2.34 -28.90
CA PRO A 402 -19.36 2.57 -29.03
C PRO A 402 -20.17 1.34 -28.60
N THR A 403 -21.33 1.58 -28.04
CA THR A 403 -22.28 0.54 -27.62
C THR A 403 -23.61 0.73 -28.31
N GLU A 404 -24.30 -0.38 -28.56
CA GLU A 404 -25.68 -0.39 -29.04
C GLU A 404 -26.52 -1.28 -28.13
N ILE A 405 -27.81 -0.94 -28.02
CA ILE A 405 -28.81 -1.76 -27.34
C ILE A 405 -29.76 -2.28 -28.41
N ASN A 406 -29.75 -3.60 -28.61
CA ASN A 406 -30.62 -4.29 -29.55
C ASN A 406 -31.38 -5.39 -28.80
N ASN A 407 -32.71 -5.42 -28.89
CA ASN A 407 -33.55 -6.43 -28.20
C ASN A 407 -33.27 -6.57 -26.69
N ASN A 408 -33.04 -5.45 -25.99
CA ASN A 408 -32.63 -5.41 -24.58
C ASN A 408 -31.27 -6.08 -24.27
N GLU A 409 -30.42 -6.25 -25.26
CA GLU A 409 -29.05 -6.73 -25.10
C GLU A 409 -28.05 -5.64 -25.49
N VAL A 410 -26.98 -5.53 -24.71
CA VAL A 410 -25.86 -4.63 -24.95
C VAL A 410 -24.85 -5.31 -25.87
N THR A 411 -24.52 -4.66 -26.98
CA THR A 411 -23.45 -5.05 -27.91
C THR A 411 -22.40 -3.95 -28.01
N VAL A 412 -21.14 -4.33 -28.23
CA VAL A 412 -20.02 -3.40 -28.42
C VAL A 412 -19.59 -3.38 -29.88
N ILE A 413 -19.38 -2.19 -30.44
CA ILE A 413 -18.89 -2.01 -31.81
C ILE A 413 -17.35 -1.94 -31.79
N GLU A 414 -16.71 -3.03 -32.21
CA GLU A 414 -15.27 -3.09 -32.38
C GLU A 414 -14.88 -2.52 -33.75
N ASN A 415 -14.33 -1.30 -33.76
CA ASN A 415 -13.66 -0.73 -34.94
C ASN A 415 -12.19 -1.16 -35.01
#